data_AF-A0A822XLE4-F1
#
_entry.id   AF-A0A822XLE4-F1
#
_cell.length_a   1.000
_cell.length_b   1.000
_cell.length_c   1.000
_cell.angle_alpha   90.00
_cell.angle_beta   90.00
_cell.angle_gamma   90.00
#
_symmetry.space_group_name_H-M   'P 1'
#
loop_
_entity.id
_entity.type
_entity.pdbx_description
1 polymer ?
#
loop_
_entity_poly.entity_id
_entity_poly.type
_entity_poly.pdbx_seq_one_letter_code
_entity_poly.pdbx_strand_id
1 'polypeptide(L)'
;MLHLPKQFCELPLLGFLEDFPEYLSRQQFISYIESYAAKFSMKPRFRQWVKMAKFHSSCGLWRVRTQDIEYFSWWLIVATGENIEPVIPKV
;
A
#
# COMPACT_ATOMS: atom_id res chain seq x y z
N MET A 1 -7.21 -2.37 11.31
CA MET A 1 -8.06 -1.96 10.18
C MET A 1 -9.32 -2.81 10.03
N LEU A 2 -9.24 -4.15 10.01
CA LEU A 2 -10.46 -5.00 10.00
C LEU A 2 -11.35 -4.88 11.26
N HIS A 3 -10.81 -4.33 12.36
CA HIS A 3 -11.55 -4.05 13.58
C HIS A 3 -12.25 -2.68 13.58
N LEU A 4 -12.08 -1.89 12.51
CA LEU A 4 -12.70 -0.56 12.41
C LEU A 4 -14.05 -0.67 11.68
N PRO A 5 -15.08 0.07 12.13
CA PRO A 5 -16.32 0.22 11.38
C PRO A 5 -16.07 0.77 9.97
N LYS A 6 -16.89 0.35 8.99
CA LYS A 6 -16.71 0.65 7.56
C LYS A 6 -16.51 2.14 7.27
N GLN A 7 -17.24 3.02 7.95
CA GLN A 7 -17.12 4.48 7.76
C GLN A 7 -15.74 5.08 8.09
N PHE A 8 -14.92 4.38 8.87
CA PHE A 8 -13.58 4.83 9.25
C PHE A 8 -12.47 4.20 8.41
N CYS A 9 -12.79 3.26 7.51
CA CYS A 9 -11.83 2.59 6.65
C CYS A 9 -12.12 2.76 5.16
N GLU A 10 -13.00 3.70 4.81
CA GLU A 10 -13.26 4.07 3.43
C GLU A 10 -12.12 4.91 2.86
N LEU A 11 -11.79 4.66 1.60
CA LEU A 11 -10.82 5.42 0.85
C LEU A 11 -11.48 6.63 0.19
N PRO A 12 -10.75 7.75 0.08
CA PRO A 12 -11.25 8.96 -0.57
C PRO A 12 -11.83 8.65 -1.95
N LEU A 13 -12.93 9.31 -2.32
CA LEU A 13 -13.55 9.21 -3.66
C LEU A 13 -14.22 7.85 -3.99
N LEU A 14 -14.29 6.92 -3.04
CA LEU A 14 -15.06 5.69 -3.17
C LEU A 14 -15.52 5.19 -1.79
N GLY A 15 -16.73 5.55 -1.37
CA GLY A 15 -17.34 4.98 -0.16
C GLY A 15 -17.71 3.50 -0.30
N PHE A 16 -18.06 2.86 0.81
CA PHE A 16 -18.64 1.51 0.80
C PHE A 16 -20.09 1.54 0.29
N LEU A 17 -20.51 0.46 -0.37
CA LEU A 17 -21.93 0.29 -0.72
C LEU A 17 -22.78 0.11 0.56
N GLU A 18 -24.06 0.46 0.47
CA GLU A 18 -24.99 0.39 1.61
C GLU A 18 -25.06 -1.02 2.20
N ASP A 19 -25.00 -2.04 1.36
CA ASP A 19 -25.13 -3.46 1.69
C ASP A 19 -23.96 -4.05 2.51
N PHE A 20 -22.87 -3.31 2.70
CA PHE A 20 -21.75 -3.79 3.51
C PHE A 20 -22.11 -3.82 5.00
N PRO A 21 -21.73 -4.88 5.74
CA PRO A 21 -21.86 -4.90 7.19
C PRO A 21 -21.02 -3.80 7.85
N GLU A 22 -21.37 -3.41 9.07
CA GLU A 22 -20.61 -2.42 9.84
C GLU A 22 -19.13 -2.81 9.99
N TYR A 23 -18.86 -4.10 10.19
CA TYR A 23 -17.50 -4.66 10.22
C TYR A 23 -17.29 -5.57 9.02
N LEU A 24 -16.27 -5.25 8.22
CA LEU A 24 -15.95 -5.98 7.00
C LEU A 24 -15.21 -7.27 7.33
N SER A 25 -15.60 -8.35 6.66
CA SER A 25 -14.73 -9.52 6.56
C SER A 25 -13.46 -9.18 5.78
N ARG A 26 -12.39 -9.97 5.99
CA ARG A 26 -11.14 -9.83 5.23
C ARG A 26 -11.39 -9.86 3.71
N GLN A 27 -12.27 -10.76 3.25
CA GLN A 27 -12.55 -10.92 1.82
C GLN A 27 -13.29 -9.71 1.24
N GLN A 28 -14.26 -9.17 1.98
CA GLN A 28 -14.97 -7.95 1.60
C GLN A 28 -14.03 -6.76 1.50
N PHE A 29 -13.11 -6.62 2.46
CA PHE A 29 -12.12 -5.56 2.42
C PHE A 29 -11.17 -5.68 1.22
N ILE A 30 -10.70 -6.89 0.89
CA ILE A 30 -9.86 -7.12 -0.30
C ILE A 30 -10.61 -6.74 -1.58
N SER A 31 -11.86 -7.21 -1.73
CA SER A 31 -12.69 -6.90 -2.89
C SER A 31 -12.91 -5.40 -3.07
N TYR A 32 -13.10 -4.67 -1.98
CA TYR A 32 -13.21 -3.22 -1.99
C TYR A 32 -11.92 -2.53 -2.48
N ILE A 33 -10.74 -2.95 -2.00
CA ILE A 33 -9.44 -2.41 -2.45
C ILE A 33 -9.18 -2.72 -3.92
N GLU A 34 -9.51 -3.92 -4.39
CA GLU A 34 -9.39 -4.29 -5.81
C GLU A 34 -10.31 -3.43 -6.69
N SER A 35 -11.55 -3.20 -6.25
CA SER A 35 -12.52 -2.31 -6.93
C SER A 35 -12.01 -0.86 -6.98
N TYR A 36 -11.40 -0.38 -5.90
CA TYR A 36 -10.76 0.93 -5.84
C TYR A 36 -9.62 1.04 -6.87
N ALA A 37 -8.70 0.07 -6.88
CA ALA A 37 -7.59 0.03 -7.82
C ALA A 37 -8.09 0.02 -9.28
N ALA A 38 -9.14 -0.75 -9.58
CA ALA A 38 -9.74 -0.81 -10.90
C ALA A 38 -10.38 0.53 -11.31
N LYS A 39 -11.17 1.16 -10.42
CA LYS A 39 -11.84 2.45 -10.67
C LYS A 39 -10.86 3.56 -11.03
N PHE A 40 -9.71 3.61 -10.35
CA PHE A 40 -8.68 4.62 -10.58
C PHE A 40 -7.56 4.16 -11.52
N SER A 41 -7.75 3.03 -12.22
CA SER A 41 -6.78 2.47 -13.18
C SER A 41 -5.36 2.32 -12.60
N MET A 42 -5.26 1.99 -11.30
CA MET A 42 -3.99 1.75 -10.65
C MET A 42 -3.40 0.43 -11.17
N LYS A 43 -2.17 0.50 -11.67
CA LYS A 43 -1.44 -0.66 -12.22
C LYS A 43 -0.18 -0.93 -11.40
N PRO A 44 -0.31 -1.39 -10.14
CA PRO A 44 0.84 -1.71 -9.31
C PRO A 44 1.67 -2.83 -9.94
N ARG A 45 2.99 -2.73 -9.84
CA ARG A 45 3.91 -3.80 -10.24
C ARG A 45 4.13 -4.73 -9.06
N PHE A 46 3.45 -5.88 -9.08
CA PHE A 46 3.65 -6.92 -8.09
C PHE A 46 4.95 -7.69 -8.33
N ARG A 47 5.40 -8.41 -7.30
CA ARG A 47 6.65 -9.20 -7.31
C ARG A 47 7.88 -8.33 -7.62
N GLN A 48 7.85 -7.06 -7.25
CA GLN A 48 8.97 -6.15 -7.35
C GLN A 48 9.42 -5.71 -5.96
N TRP A 49 10.45 -6.37 -5.47
CA TRP A 49 11.02 -6.16 -4.15
C TRP A 49 12.03 -5.01 -4.23
N VAL A 50 11.73 -3.90 -3.57
CA VAL A 50 12.68 -2.80 -3.43
C VAL A 50 13.80 -3.25 -2.48
N LYS A 51 15.02 -3.35 -3.01
CA LYS A 51 16.22 -3.71 -2.25
C LYS A 51 16.89 -2.49 -1.62
N MET A 52 16.76 -1.34 -2.27
CA MET A 52 17.44 -0.11 -1.86
C MET A 52 16.75 1.11 -2.45
N ALA A 53 16.68 2.18 -1.68
CA ALA A 53 16.33 3.51 -2.15
C ALA A 53 17.38 4.52 -1.64
N LYS A 54 17.98 5.29 -2.54
CA LYS A 54 19.02 6.28 -2.21
C LYS A 54 18.78 7.58 -2.96
N PHE A 55 18.91 8.70 -2.25
CA PHE A 55 18.85 10.02 -2.88
C PHE A 55 20.22 10.37 -3.49
N HIS A 56 20.22 10.74 -4.77
CA HIS A 56 21.38 11.20 -5.50
C HIS A 56 21.34 12.74 -5.58
N SER A 57 22.11 13.39 -4.71
CA SER A 57 22.12 14.86 -4.58
C SER A 57 22.59 15.59 -5.84
N SER A 58 23.48 15.00 -6.64
CA SER A 58 24.00 15.62 -7.86
C SER A 58 22.93 15.81 -8.95
N CYS A 59 21.90 14.96 -8.99
CA CYS A 59 20.80 15.05 -9.93
C CYS A 59 19.44 15.36 -9.28
N GLY A 60 19.38 15.45 -7.95
CA GLY A 60 18.13 15.72 -7.22
C GLY A 60 17.08 14.63 -7.35
N LEU A 61 17.50 13.37 -7.57
CA LEU A 61 16.60 12.24 -7.80
C LEU A 61 16.81 11.13 -6.78
N TRP A 62 15.73 10.44 -6.45
CA TRP A 62 15.76 9.13 -5.82
C TRP A 62 16.10 8.06 -6.85
N ARG A 63 17.08 7.24 -6.52
CA ARG A 63 17.39 5.99 -7.20
C ARG A 63 16.85 4.83 -6.38
N VAL A 64 15.87 4.13 -6.91
CA VAL A 64 15.25 2.96 -6.29
C VAL A 64 15.64 1.72 -7.08
N ARG A 65 16.24 0.74 -6.42
CA ARG A 65 16.68 -0.53 -7.02
C ARG A 65 15.80 -1.67 -6.54
N THR A 66 15.25 -2.43 -7.47
CA THR A 66 14.55 -3.69 -7.21
C THR A 66 15.47 -4.89 -7.44
N GLN A 67 14.92 -6.11 -7.48
CA GLN A 67 15.72 -7.29 -7.83
C GLN A 67 16.27 -7.29 -9.26
N ASP A 68 15.62 -6.58 -10.17
CA ASP A 68 15.81 -6.67 -11.63
C ASP A 68 15.74 -5.33 -12.37
N ILE A 69 15.24 -4.26 -11.75
CA ILE A 69 15.01 -2.95 -12.39
C ILE A 69 15.54 -1.81 -11.49
N GLU A 70 15.95 -0.70 -12.11
CA GLU A 70 16.19 0.56 -11.41
C GLU A 70 15.20 1.64 -11.88
N TYR A 71 14.70 2.41 -10.91
CA TYR A 71 13.79 3.52 -11.09
C TYR A 71 14.45 4.81 -10.63
N PHE A 72 14.18 5.90 -11.36
CA PHE A 72 14.59 7.25 -11.00
C PHE A 72 13.35 8.15 -10.89
N SER A 73 13.23 8.88 -9.78
CA SER A 73 12.09 9.76 -9.52
C SER A 73 12.50 10.95 -8.66
N TRP A 74 11.77 12.07 -8.77
CA TRP A 74 11.98 13.23 -7.88
C TRP A 74 11.47 12.97 -6.46
N TRP A 75 10.40 12.20 -6.35
CA TRP A 75 9.72 11.91 -5.09
C TRP A 75 9.70 10.42 -4.81
N LEU A 76 9.74 10.08 -3.53
CA LEU A 76 9.60 8.72 -3.03
C LEU A 76 8.60 8.73 -1.89
N ILE A 77 7.56 7.90 -2.00
CA ILE A 77 6.59 7.65 -0.93
C ILE A 77 6.88 6.26 -0.37
N VAL A 78 7.11 6.16 0.93
CA VAL A 78 7.37 4.90 1.62
C VAL A 78 6.09 4.44 2.30
N ALA A 79 5.58 3.28 1.89
CA ALA A 79 4.32 2.71 2.39
C ALA A 79 4.46 1.19 2.67
N THR A 80 5.58 0.78 3.27
CA THR A 80 5.87 -0.63 3.58
C THR A 80 4.99 -1.20 4.70
N GLY A 81 4.38 -0.33 5.52
CA GLY A 81 3.68 -0.74 6.72
C GLY A 81 4.63 -1.02 7.88
N GLU A 82 4.09 -1.01 9.10
CA GLU A 82 4.87 -1.12 10.36
C GLU A 82 4.86 -2.53 10.95
N ASN A 83 3.84 -3.35 10.64
CA ASN A 83 3.60 -4.67 11.25
C ASN A 83 4.15 -5.84 10.40
N ILE A 84 5.35 -5.70 9.81
CA ILE A 84 5.95 -6.76 8.99
C ILE A 84 6.72 -7.77 9.84
N GLU A 85 7.40 -7.30 10.89
CA GLU A 85 8.22 -8.16 11.75
C GLU A 85 7.54 -8.37 13.11
N PRO A 86 7.28 -9.63 13.51
CA PRO A 86 6.70 -9.89 14.83
C PRO A 86 7.72 -9.57 15.92
N VAL A 87 7.34 -8.71 16.87
CA VAL A 87 8.13 -8.48 18.08
C VAL A 87 7.92 -9.66 19.02
N ILE A 88 8.93 -10.52 19.15
CA ILE A 88 8.93 -11.65 20.09
C ILE A 88 9.63 -11.16 21.37
N PRO A 89 8.92 -11.06 22.52
CA PRO A 89 9.53 -10.66 23.78
C PRO A 89 10.64 -11.63 24.18
N LYS A 90 11.77 -11.11 24.67
CA LYS A 90 12.79 -11.92 25.32
C LYS A 90 12.40 -12.08 26.79
N VAL A 91 12.34 -13.33 27.25
CA VAL A 91 12.11 -13.72 28.66
C VAL A 91 13.34 -13.40 29.50
#